data_AF-A0A2R7RCQ2-F1
#
_entry.id   AF-A0A2R7RCQ2-F1
#
_cell.length_a   1.000
_cell.length_b   1.000
_cell.length_c   1.000
_cell.angle_alpha   90.00
_cell.angle_beta   90.00
_cell.angle_gamma   90.00
#
_symmetry.space_group_name_H-M   'P 1'
#
loop_
_entity.id
_entity.type
_entity.pdbx_description
1 polymer ?
#
loop_
_entity_poly.entity_id
_entity_poly.type
_entity_poly.pdbx_seq_one_letter_code
_entity_poly.pdbx_strand_id
1 'polypeptide(L)' 'MRHKKVITAIGAIAAVGFSLAGCSSNAPAASSGTVTVARLSGSDDKWKAIADKFHEVNPDLTVEYTIIPTDSYNQQMG' A
#
# COMPACT_ATOMS: atom_id res chain seq x y z
N MET A 1 -1.70 40.14 -20.40
CA MET A 1 -2.09 39.52 -19.12
C MET A 1 -0.98 38.54 -18.74
N ARG A 2 -0.11 38.92 -17.80
CA ARG A 2 -0.09 38.48 -16.39
C ARG A 2 0.86 37.27 -16.16
N HIS A 3 2.01 37.62 -15.56
CA HIS A 3 2.95 36.85 -14.74
C HIS A 3 4.07 36.01 -15.41
N LYS A 4 5.27 36.62 -15.40
CA LYS A 4 6.58 35.96 -15.35
C LYS A 4 6.88 35.49 -13.92
N LYS A 5 7.77 34.48 -13.79
CA LYS A 5 8.80 34.17 -12.74
C LYS A 5 8.83 32.64 -12.53
N VAL A 6 9.82 31.88 -13.03
CA VAL A 6 11.20 31.66 -12.52
C VAL A 6 11.20 31.12 -11.09
N ILE A 7 12.13 30.18 -10.81
CA ILE A 7 12.64 29.67 -9.50
C ILE A 7 12.15 28.23 -9.23
N THR A 8 12.93 27.22 -8.88
CA THR A 8 14.38 26.98 -8.72
C THR A 8 14.54 25.48 -8.43
N ALA A 9 15.61 24.87 -8.92
CA ALA A 9 16.04 23.54 -8.49
C ALA A 9 16.43 23.56 -7.00
N ILE A 10 15.92 22.63 -6.20
CA ILE A 10 16.48 22.32 -4.88
C ILE A 10 16.61 20.81 -4.81
N GLY A 11 17.86 20.34 -4.86
CA GLY A 11 18.20 19.00 -4.48
C GLY A 11 18.04 18.80 -2.98
N ALA A 12 17.74 17.58 -2.58
CA ALA A 12 18.10 17.05 -1.28
C ALA A 12 18.51 15.60 -1.47
N ILE A 13 19.82 15.36 -1.46
CA ILE A 13 20.38 14.07 -1.11
C ILE A 13 20.16 13.93 0.39
N ALA A 14 19.29 13.03 0.82
CA ALA A 14 19.27 12.55 2.19
C ALA A 14 19.73 11.08 2.18
N ALA A 15 21.05 10.90 2.20
CA ALA A 15 21.65 9.65 2.66
C ALA A 15 21.70 9.69 4.19
N VAL A 16 20.68 9.11 4.83
CA VAL A 16 20.62 8.80 6.27
C VAL A 16 19.54 7.71 6.36
N GLY A 17 19.73 6.51 6.84
CA GLY A 17 20.78 5.84 7.58
C GLY A 17 20.07 4.59 8.13
N PHE A 18 20.72 3.43 8.11
CA PHE A 18 20.29 2.33 8.97
C PHE A 18 20.45 2.81 10.42
N SER A 19 19.36 3.18 11.07
CA SER A 19 19.32 3.41 12.52
C SER A 19 17.94 2.98 13.00
N LEU A 20 17.87 1.77 13.56
CA LEU A 20 17.87 1.56 15.01
C LEU A 20 16.55 2.02 15.64
N ALA A 21 15.75 1.03 16.05
CA ALA A 21 14.92 1.04 17.24
C ALA A 21 14.61 2.44 17.81
N GLY A 22 13.59 3.08 17.26
CA GLY A 22 13.04 4.34 17.74
C GLY A 22 11.59 4.16 18.19
N CYS A 23 11.34 3.30 19.19
CA CYS A 23 10.09 3.32 19.93
C CYS A 23 10.06 4.60 20.77
N SER A 24 9.42 5.66 20.29
CA SER A 24 9.01 6.77 21.15
C SER A 24 7.78 7.47 20.59
N SER A 25 6.80 7.60 21.48
CA SER A 25 5.66 8.51 21.43
C SER A 25 4.54 8.17 20.44
N ASN A 26 3.68 7.24 20.86
CA ASN A 26 2.21 7.30 20.86
C ASN A 26 1.43 7.95 19.69
N ALA A 27 2.02 8.07 18.50
CA ALA A 27 1.27 8.10 17.26
C ALA A 27 0.65 6.70 17.07
N PRO A 28 -0.57 6.56 16.53
CA PRO A 28 -1.02 5.28 16.03
C PRO A 28 0.10 4.76 15.13
N ALA A 29 0.68 3.62 15.47
CA ALA A 29 1.73 3.03 14.67
C ALA A 29 1.24 3.05 13.22
N ALA A 30 2.02 3.65 12.31
CA ALA A 30 1.80 3.46 10.89
C ALA A 30 1.66 1.94 10.73
N SER A 31 0.47 1.50 10.33
CA SER A 31 0.14 0.08 10.31
C SER A 31 0.94 -0.49 9.16
N SER A 32 2.21 -0.79 9.36
CA SER A 32 3.02 -1.51 8.42
C SER A 32 2.63 -2.97 8.52
N GLY A 33 2.36 -3.64 7.40
CA GLY A 33 1.99 -5.05 7.46
C GLY A 33 1.18 -5.55 6.28
N THR A 34 0.75 -6.80 6.43
CA THR A 34 0.04 -7.53 5.40
C THR A 34 -1.46 -7.52 5.67
N VAL A 35 -2.24 -7.07 4.69
CA VAL A 35 -3.70 -7.20 4.66
C VAL A 35 -4.03 -8.42 3.82
N THR A 36 -4.63 -9.44 4.43
CA THR A 36 -5.10 -10.61 3.69
C THR A 36 -6.55 -10.41 3.25
N VAL A 37 -6.81 -10.57 1.96
CA VAL A 37 -8.14 -10.45 1.37
C VAL A 37 -8.54 -11.80 0.80
N ALA A 38 -9.57 -12.41 1.41
CA ALA A 38 -10.19 -13.60 0.84
C ALA A 38 -11.18 -13.18 -0.25
N ARG A 39 -11.02 -13.73 -1.46
CA ARG A 39 -11.85 -13.38 -2.62
C ARG A 39 -12.21 -14.59 -3.46
N LEU A 40 -13.34 -14.49 -4.16
CA LEU A 40 -13.69 -15.45 -5.19
C LEU A 40 -12.63 -15.46 -6.31
N SER A 41 -12.41 -16.63 -6.90
CA SER A 41 -11.60 -16.78 -8.12
C SER A 41 -12.11 -15.93 -9.29
N GLY A 42 -11.19 -15.50 -10.17
CA GLY A 42 -11.48 -14.68 -11.36
C GLY A 42 -11.38 -13.16 -11.17
N SER A 43 -11.23 -12.40 -12.25
CA SER A 43 -10.93 -10.95 -12.26
C SER A 43 -9.54 -10.57 -11.72
N ASP A 44 -8.53 -11.43 -11.91
CA ASP A 44 -7.18 -11.24 -11.33
C ASP A 44 -6.53 -9.91 -11.71
N ASP A 45 -6.63 -9.49 -12.98
CA ASP A 45 -6.08 -8.21 -13.43
C ASP A 45 -6.70 -7.00 -12.71
N LYS A 46 -8.00 -7.08 -12.38
CA LYS A 46 -8.69 -6.00 -11.65
C LYS A 46 -8.25 -5.96 -10.19
N TRP A 47 -8.10 -7.12 -9.57
CA TRP A 47 -7.60 -7.22 -8.20
C TRP A 47 -6.16 -6.75 -8.09
N LYS A 48 -5.32 -7.09 -9.07
CA LYS A 48 -3.97 -6.53 -9.17
C LYS A 48 -3.98 -5.01 -9.27
N ALA A 49 -4.79 -4.43 -10.15
CA ALA A 49 -4.89 -2.98 -10.27
C ALA A 49 -5.35 -2.29 -8.97
N ILE A 50 -6.25 -2.93 -8.21
CA ILE A 50 -6.70 -2.43 -6.90
C ILE A 50 -5.56 -2.51 -5.88
N ALA A 51 -4.85 -3.64 -5.80
CA ALA A 51 -3.70 -3.80 -4.90
C ALA A 51 -2.59 -2.79 -5.21
N ASP A 52 -2.27 -2.62 -6.49
CA ASP A 52 -1.25 -1.66 -6.94
C ASP A 52 -1.64 -0.24 -6.53
N LYS A 53 -2.90 0.16 -6.75
CA LYS A 53 -3.38 1.50 -6.35
C LYS A 53 -3.44 1.69 -4.83
N PHE A 54 -3.77 0.63 -4.11
CA PHE A 54 -3.76 0.63 -2.64
C PHE A 54 -2.34 0.79 -2.10
N HIS A 55 -1.36 0.12 -2.70
CA HIS A 55 0.04 0.23 -2.33
C HIS A 55 0.64 1.60 -2.69
N GLU A 56 0.24 2.21 -3.82
CA GLU A 56 0.64 3.59 -4.15
C GLU A 56 0.31 4.61 -3.06
N VAL A 57 -0.82 4.43 -2.37
CA VAL A 57 -1.27 5.34 -1.31
C VAL A 57 -0.94 4.82 0.10
N ASN A 58 -0.57 3.55 0.24
CA ASN A 58 -0.14 2.90 1.47
C ASN A 58 1.09 2.02 1.21
N PRO A 59 2.29 2.61 1.02
CA PRO A 59 3.48 1.85 0.66
C PRO A 59 3.94 0.88 1.76
N ASP A 60 3.57 1.15 3.01
CA ASP A 60 3.90 0.29 4.16
C ASP A 60 2.95 -0.92 4.30
N LEU A 61 1.89 -0.97 3.48
CA LEU A 61 0.91 -2.04 3.47
C LEU A 61 1.04 -2.90 2.21
N THR A 62 1.01 -4.20 2.39
CA THR A 62 0.98 -5.20 1.31
C THR A 62 -0.35 -5.93 1.32
N VAL A 63 -0.95 -6.13 0.15
CA VAL A 63 -2.18 -6.92 0.01
C VAL A 63 -1.83 -8.32 -0.46
N GLU A 64 -2.26 -9.32 0.30
CA GLU A 64 -2.16 -10.73 -0.06
C GLU A 64 -3.57 -11.29 -0.33
N TYR A 65 -3.70 -12.15 -1.33
CA TYR A 65 -4.99 -12.70 -1.73
C TYR A 65 -5.11 -14.19 -1.41
N THR A 66 -6.14 -14.54 -0.65
CA THR A 66 -6.59 -15.92 -0.51
C THR A 66 -7.70 -16.17 -1.53
N ILE A 67 -7.43 -17.01 -2.53
CA ILE A 67 -8.42 -17.33 -3.57
C ILE A 67 -9.35 -18.42 -3.04
N ILE A 68 -10.63 -18.11 -3.03
CA ILE A 68 -11.73 -19.03 -2.73
C ILE A 68 -12.28 -19.57 -4.06
N PRO A 69 -12.16 -20.87 -4.33
CA PRO A 69 -12.78 -21.51 -5.48
C PRO A 69 -14.30 -21.34 -5.47
N THR A 70 -14.91 -21.16 -6.64
CA THR A 70 -16.35 -20.89 -6.75
C THR A 70 -17.23 -22.02 -6.21
N ASP A 71 -16.80 -23.26 -6.40
CA ASP A 71 -17.45 -24.46 -5.86
C ASP A 71 -17.38 -24.53 -4.32
N SER A 72 -16.43 -23.83 -3.72
CA SER A 72 -16.13 -23.85 -2.29
C SER A 72 -16.61 -22.59 -1.55
N TYR A 73 -17.05 -21.56 -2.27
CA TYR A 73 -17.39 -20.26 -1.70
C TYR A 73 -18.48 -20.33 -0.62
N ASN A 74 -19.59 -21.01 -0.91
CA ASN A 74 -20.71 -21.13 0.03
C ASN A 74 -20.35 -21.98 1.27
N GLN A 75 -19.34 -22.85 1.20
CA GLN A 75 -18.90 -23.65 2.35
C GLN A 75 -17.92 -22.88 3.24
N GLN A 76 -17.18 -21.92 2.68
CA GLN A 76 -16.16 -21.15 3.41
C GLN A 76 -16.66 -19.81 3.92
N MET A 77 -17.69 -19.22 3.30
CA MET A 77 -18.17 -17.87 3.58
C MET A 77 -19.67 -17.79 3.91
N GLY A 78 -20.39 -18.92 3.86
CA GLY A 78 -21.83 -19.03 4.12
C GLY A 78 -22.16 -19.38 5.56
#